data_AF-A0A4Q2J5G8-F1
#
_entry.id   AF-A0A4Q2J5G8-F1
#
_cell.length_a   1.000
_cell.length_b   1.000
_cell.length_c   1.000
_cell.angle_alpha   90.00
_cell.angle_beta   90.00
_cell.angle_gamma   90.00
#
_symmetry.space_group_name_H-M   'P 1'
#
loop_
_entity.id
_entity.type
_entity.pdbx_description
1 polymer ?
#
loop_
_entity_poly.entity_id
_entity_poly.type
_entity_poly.pdbx_seq_one_letter_code
_entity_poly.pdbx_strand_id
1 'polypeptide(L)'
;MVLTALARLEPPLDPDAPEARRWVVDELADPVYRAAEPTLFDLAAQAVRDWIASLFSGASGLPVPTLALIAVLVVAGLVGLGLLVFGLPRLRRRTPVGIALFDDDDLRDATTLRAAAERAAASGRWALAIEERFRALMRSLVERELVRVHPGTTAHGMARAAASPFPAYGRALEHAADAFDGVRYLGRTGDAGAYAEVAALDAEL
;
A
#
# COMPACT_ATOMS: atom_id res chain seq x y z
N MET A 1 -81.54 -34.14 -2.12
CA MET A 1 -80.17 -34.03 -2.67
C MET A 1 -80.26 -33.50 -4.08
N VAL A 2 -79.80 -32.28 -4.36
CA VAL A 2 -79.03 -31.96 -5.58
C VAL A 2 -78.16 -30.74 -5.22
N LEU A 3 -76.84 -30.93 -5.17
CA LEU A 3 -75.87 -29.84 -5.09
C LEU A 3 -75.71 -29.25 -6.50
N THR A 4 -75.88 -27.94 -6.61
CA THR A 4 -75.58 -27.17 -7.82
C THR A 4 -74.06 -27.09 -8.00
N ALA A 5 -73.53 -27.88 -8.94
CA ALA A 5 -72.13 -27.77 -9.36
C ALA A 5 -72.00 -26.66 -10.41
N LEU A 6 -71.28 -25.59 -10.05
CA LEU A 6 -70.82 -24.57 -10.99
C LEU A 6 -69.79 -25.21 -11.92
N ALA A 7 -70.23 -25.63 -13.11
CA ALA A 7 -69.34 -26.01 -14.19
C ALA A 7 -68.56 -24.77 -14.64
N ARG A 8 -67.25 -24.74 -14.36
CA ARG A 8 -66.34 -23.84 -15.06
C ARG A 8 -66.36 -24.26 -16.54
N LEU A 9 -66.93 -23.43 -17.39
CA LEU A 9 -66.89 -23.58 -18.83
C LEU A 9 -65.46 -23.25 -19.28
N GLU A 10 -64.61 -24.27 -19.45
CA GLU A 10 -63.40 -24.12 -20.24
C GLU A 10 -63.82 -23.96 -21.72
N PRO A 11 -63.44 -22.87 -22.41
CA PRO A 11 -63.77 -22.68 -23.82
C PRO A 11 -63.15 -23.81 -24.67
N PRO A 12 -63.81 -24.28 -25.74
CA PRO A 12 -63.23 -25.27 -26.63
C PRO A 12 -61.94 -24.72 -27.28
N LEU A 13 -60.81 -25.40 -27.02
CA LEU A 13 -59.47 -25.04 -27.49
C LEU A 13 -59.19 -25.65 -28.87
N ASP A 14 -59.92 -25.22 -29.90
CA ASP A 14 -59.56 -25.54 -31.30
C ASP A 14 -59.33 -24.25 -32.09
N PRO A 15 -58.28 -23.48 -31.75
CA PRO A 15 -58.00 -22.20 -32.39
C PRO A 15 -57.56 -22.41 -33.84
N ASP A 16 -57.98 -21.50 -34.72
CA ASP A 16 -57.38 -21.43 -36.05
C ASP A 16 -55.89 -21.04 -35.96
N ALA A 17 -55.09 -21.35 -36.99
CA ALA A 17 -53.66 -21.05 -36.99
C ALA A 17 -53.29 -19.58 -36.64
N PRO A 18 -54.03 -18.54 -37.13
CA PRO A 18 -53.77 -17.18 -36.71
C PRO A 18 -54.16 -16.89 -35.26
N GLU A 19 -55.22 -17.49 -34.73
CA GLU A 19 -55.64 -17.38 -33.34
C GLU A 19 -54.65 -18.05 -32.38
N ALA A 20 -54.18 -19.26 -32.72
CA ALA A 20 -53.14 -19.94 -31.96
C ALA A 20 -51.84 -19.11 -31.87
N ARG A 21 -51.46 -18.45 -32.98
CA ARG A 21 -50.30 -17.55 -33.00
C ARG A 21 -50.51 -16.34 -32.09
N ARG A 22 -51.70 -15.73 -32.09
CA ARG A 22 -52.01 -14.60 -31.20
C ARG A 22 -51.92 -15.01 -29.73
N TRP A 23 -52.51 -16.15 -29.38
CA TRP A 23 -52.49 -16.64 -28.00
C TRP A 23 -51.06 -16.91 -27.50
N VAL A 24 -50.19 -17.50 -28.33
CA VAL A 24 -48.78 -17.70 -27.95
C VAL A 24 -48.06 -16.36 -27.75
N VAL A 25 -48.34 -15.36 -28.59
CA VAL A 25 -47.73 -14.03 -28.45
C VAL A 25 -48.22 -13.32 -27.20
N ASP A 26 -49.52 -13.40 -26.91
CA ASP A 26 -50.12 -12.79 -25.73
C ASP A 26 -49.63 -13.47 -24.43
N GLU A 27 -49.48 -14.80 -24.43
CA GLU A 27 -48.95 -15.57 -23.29
C GLU A 27 -47.46 -15.26 -23.05
N LEU A 28 -46.65 -15.18 -24.11
CA LEU A 28 -45.22 -14.82 -24.00
C LEU A 28 -44.99 -13.36 -23.61
N ALA A 29 -46.01 -12.50 -23.72
CA ALA A 29 -45.96 -11.12 -23.27
C ALA A 29 -46.19 -10.98 -21.75
N ASP A 30 -46.57 -12.07 -21.05
CA ASP A 30 -46.81 -12.02 -19.61
C ASP A 30 -45.49 -11.67 -18.84
N PRO A 31 -45.49 -10.59 -18.04
CA PRO A 31 -44.34 -10.18 -17.23
C PRO A 31 -43.86 -11.23 -16.22
N VAL A 32 -44.65 -12.26 -15.90
CA VAL A 32 -44.21 -13.43 -15.11
C VAL A 32 -43.03 -14.14 -15.78
N TYR A 33 -42.97 -14.19 -17.12
CA TYR A 33 -41.87 -14.81 -17.86
C TYR A 33 -40.62 -13.90 -17.96
N ARG A 34 -40.74 -12.59 -17.75
CA ARG A 34 -39.59 -11.67 -17.72
C ARG A 34 -38.70 -11.85 -16.50
N ALA A 35 -39.20 -12.45 -15.42
CA ALA A 35 -38.40 -12.79 -14.24
C ALA A 35 -37.41 -13.95 -14.50
N ALA A 36 -37.58 -14.71 -15.58
CA ALA A 36 -36.69 -15.78 -16.00
C ALA A 36 -35.62 -15.33 -17.02
N GLU A 37 -35.66 -14.06 -17.47
CA GLU A 37 -34.60 -13.52 -18.31
C GLU A 37 -33.35 -13.27 -17.46
N PRO A 38 -32.17 -13.80 -17.86
CA PRO A 38 -30.92 -13.53 -17.17
C PRO A 38 -30.68 -12.02 -17.10
N THR A 39 -30.39 -11.52 -15.90
CA THR A 39 -30.00 -10.11 -15.79
C THR A 39 -28.65 -9.89 -16.49
N LEU A 40 -28.35 -8.64 -16.85
CA LEU A 40 -27.02 -8.29 -17.37
C LEU A 40 -25.90 -8.71 -16.40
N PHE A 41 -26.19 -8.70 -15.10
CA PHE A 41 -25.28 -9.17 -14.07
C PHE A 41 -25.12 -10.69 -14.09
N ASP A 42 -26.20 -11.45 -14.29
CA ASP A 42 -26.15 -12.91 -14.40
C ASP A 42 -25.36 -13.35 -15.63
N LEU A 43 -25.55 -12.68 -16.76
CA LEU A 43 -24.79 -12.93 -18.00
C LEU A 43 -23.29 -12.61 -17.79
N ALA A 44 -22.97 -11.50 -17.14
CA ALA A 44 -21.58 -11.14 -16.83
C ALA A 44 -20.94 -12.13 -15.84
N ALA A 45 -21.65 -12.51 -14.78
CA ALA A 45 -21.19 -13.47 -13.80
C ALA A 45 -21.00 -14.86 -14.43
N GLN A 46 -21.89 -15.25 -15.35
CA GLN A 46 -21.77 -16.48 -16.11
C GLN A 46 -20.54 -16.44 -17.04
N ALA A 47 -20.34 -15.36 -17.79
CA ALA A 47 -19.16 -15.19 -18.64
C ALA A 47 -17.84 -15.26 -17.85
N VAL A 48 -17.79 -14.66 -16.65
CA VAL A 48 -16.62 -14.72 -15.77
C VAL A 48 -16.40 -16.14 -15.24
N ARG A 49 -17.47 -16.83 -14.80
CA ARG A 49 -17.38 -18.22 -14.34
C ARG A 49 -16.89 -19.15 -15.45
N ASP A 50 -17.42 -18.99 -16.65
CA ASP A 50 -17.04 -19.80 -17.82
C ASP A 50 -15.59 -19.52 -18.23
N TRP A 51 -15.14 -18.27 -18.18
CA TRP A 51 -13.74 -17.92 -18.39
C TRP A 51 -12.82 -18.58 -17.34
N ILE A 52 -13.16 -18.49 -16.05
CA ILE A 52 -12.39 -19.16 -14.97
C ILE A 52 -12.38 -20.68 -15.18
N ALA A 53 -13.53 -21.28 -15.45
CA ALA A 53 -13.64 -22.72 -15.69
C ALA A 53 -12.82 -23.16 -16.92
N SER A 54 -12.73 -22.33 -17.96
CA SER A 54 -11.91 -22.60 -19.15
C SER A 54 -10.41 -22.73 -18.83
N LEU A 55 -9.93 -22.02 -17.81
CA LEU A 55 -8.54 -22.13 -17.35
C LEU A 55 -8.26 -23.49 -16.69
N PHE A 56 -9.28 -24.08 -16.05
CA PHE A 56 -9.18 -25.39 -15.40
C PHE A 56 -9.52 -26.56 -16.34
N SER A 57 -10.41 -26.36 -17.32
CA SER A 57 -10.81 -27.42 -18.26
C SER A 57 -9.69 -27.83 -19.22
N GLY A 58 -8.71 -26.95 -19.45
CA GLY A 58 -7.49 -27.29 -20.18
C GLY A 58 -6.45 -28.04 -19.33
N ALA A 59 -6.52 -27.98 -18.00
CA ALA A 59 -5.45 -28.43 -17.11
C ALA A 59 -5.31 -29.96 -17.03
N SER A 60 -6.35 -30.73 -17.34
CA SER A 60 -6.34 -32.20 -17.28
C SER A 60 -5.57 -32.89 -18.41
N GLY A 61 -5.12 -32.15 -19.42
CA GLY A 61 -4.33 -32.66 -20.56
C GLY A 61 -2.97 -31.99 -20.74
N LEU A 62 -2.61 -31.04 -19.85
CA LEU A 62 -1.34 -30.33 -19.98
C LEU A 62 -0.18 -31.19 -19.48
N PRO A 63 0.93 -31.28 -20.24
CA PRO A 63 2.16 -31.88 -19.75
C PRO A 63 2.60 -31.21 -18.44
N VAL A 64 3.10 -32.00 -17.48
CA VAL A 64 3.62 -31.54 -16.18
C VAL A 64 4.55 -30.30 -16.28
N PRO A 65 5.44 -30.18 -17.29
CA PRO A 65 6.27 -28.98 -17.47
C PRO A 65 5.47 -27.69 -17.68
N THR A 66 4.34 -27.75 -18.37
CA THR A 66 3.49 -26.58 -18.66
C THR A 66 2.78 -26.10 -17.39
N LEU A 67 2.28 -27.03 -16.58
CA LEU A 67 1.69 -26.71 -15.28
C LEU A 67 2.73 -26.09 -14.32
N ALA A 68 3.96 -26.60 -14.33
CA ALA A 68 5.05 -26.03 -13.54
C ALA A 68 5.38 -24.59 -13.99
N LEU A 69 5.43 -24.32 -15.30
CA LEU A 69 5.66 -22.97 -15.82
C LEU A 69 4.55 -21.99 -15.40
N ILE A 70 3.29 -22.40 -15.50
CA ILE A 70 2.14 -21.59 -15.07
C ILE A 70 2.22 -21.30 -13.57
N ALA A 71 2.53 -22.30 -12.74
CA ALA A 71 2.70 -22.11 -11.30
C ALA A 71 3.82 -21.12 -10.98
N VAL A 72 4.97 -21.21 -11.66
CA VAL A 72 6.08 -20.26 -11.51
C VAL A 72 5.65 -18.85 -11.89
N LEU A 73 4.91 -18.67 -12.99
CA LEU A 73 4.42 -17.36 -13.41
C LEU A 73 3.42 -16.76 -12.41
N VAL A 74 2.53 -17.57 -11.84
CA VAL A 74 1.60 -17.13 -10.80
C VAL A 74 2.37 -16.71 -9.54
N VAL A 75 3.33 -17.50 -9.09
CA VAL A 75 4.18 -17.16 -7.93
C VAL A 75 4.98 -15.89 -8.22
N ALA A 76 5.59 -15.77 -9.40
CA ALA A 76 6.31 -14.57 -9.81
C ALA A 76 5.40 -13.33 -9.86
N GLY A 77 4.15 -13.49 -10.32
CA GLY A 77 3.13 -12.44 -10.32
C GLY A 77 2.72 -12.03 -8.91
N LEU A 78 2.49 -12.98 -8.00
CA LEU A 78 2.20 -12.72 -6.59
C LEU A 78 3.37 -12.05 -5.87
N VAL A 79 4.60 -12.50 -6.13
CA VAL A 79 5.81 -11.85 -5.63
C VAL A 79 5.93 -10.45 -6.20
N GLY A 80 5.75 -10.27 -7.51
CA GLY A 80 5.79 -8.96 -8.16
C GLY A 80 4.74 -8.00 -7.61
N LEU A 81 3.51 -8.47 -7.39
CA LEU A 81 2.43 -7.70 -6.76
C LEU A 81 2.75 -7.38 -5.30
N GLY A 82 3.30 -8.35 -4.55
CA GLY A 82 3.78 -8.13 -3.19
C GLY A 82 4.86 -7.05 -3.15
N LEU A 83 5.83 -7.10 -4.06
CA LEU A 83 6.87 -6.08 -4.20
C LEU A 83 6.32 -4.72 -4.65
N LEU A 84 5.21 -4.69 -5.40
CA LEU A 84 4.54 -3.44 -5.78
C LEU A 84 3.79 -2.81 -4.60
N VAL A 85 3.08 -3.64 -3.81
CA VAL A 85 2.24 -3.20 -2.68
C VAL A 85 3.08 -2.86 -1.44
N PHE A 86 4.04 -3.72 -1.09
CA PHE A 86 4.91 -3.57 0.08
C PHE A 86 6.22 -2.83 -0.23
N GLY A 87 6.44 -2.48 -1.50
CA GLY A 87 7.72 -1.96 -2.00
C GLY A 87 8.75 -3.07 -2.19
N LEU A 88 9.67 -2.88 -3.14
CA LEU A 88 10.85 -3.72 -3.20
C LEU A 88 11.61 -3.57 -1.86
N PRO A 89 12.22 -4.63 -1.30
CA PRO A 89 13.35 -4.47 -0.40
C PRO A 89 14.45 -3.83 -1.24
N ARG A 90 14.41 -2.50 -1.34
CA ARG A 90 15.30 -1.73 -2.20
C ARG A 90 16.69 -1.92 -1.64
N LEU A 91 17.44 -2.81 -2.28
CA LEU A 91 18.89 -2.86 -2.16
C LEU A 91 19.43 -1.49 -2.56
N ARG A 92 19.61 -0.65 -1.55
CA ARG A 92 20.67 0.34 -1.42
C ARG A 92 21.02 1.07 -2.72
N ARG A 93 20.04 1.75 -3.34
CA ARG A 93 20.36 2.83 -4.26
C ARG A 93 20.46 4.11 -3.44
N ARG A 94 21.71 4.46 -3.08
CA ARG A 94 22.09 5.80 -2.63
C ARG A 94 21.80 6.77 -3.80
N THR A 95 20.58 7.27 -3.88
CA THR A 95 20.29 8.41 -4.72
C THR A 95 20.74 9.66 -3.94
N PRO A 96 21.54 10.57 -4.50
CA PRO A 96 21.79 11.85 -3.86
C PRO A 96 20.45 12.60 -3.86
N VAL A 97 19.75 12.58 -2.72
CA VAL A 97 18.62 13.48 -2.51
C VAL A 97 19.24 14.87 -2.38
N GLY A 98 19.20 15.64 -3.47
CA GLY A 98 19.71 17.03 -3.53
C GLY A 98 18.89 18.03 -2.72
N ILE A 99 18.23 17.59 -1.66
CA ILE A 99 17.45 18.43 -0.76
C ILE A 99 18.26 18.62 0.52
N ALA A 100 18.62 19.88 0.79
CA ALA A 100 19.19 20.30 2.06
C ALA A 100 18.20 20.04 3.21
N LEU A 101 18.69 19.51 4.33
CA LEU A 101 17.83 19.21 5.49
C LEU A 101 17.61 20.42 6.39
N PHE A 102 18.59 21.32 6.43
CA PHE A 102 18.65 22.49 7.31
C PHE A 102 19.27 23.67 6.54
N ASP A 103 19.24 24.85 7.13
CA ASP A 103 19.57 26.15 6.50
C ASP A 103 20.98 26.30 5.91
N ASP A 104 21.85 25.30 6.06
CA ASP A 104 23.26 25.37 5.62
C ASP A 104 23.50 24.72 4.25
N ASP A 105 22.45 24.40 3.50
CA ASP A 105 22.52 23.72 2.19
C ASP A 105 23.38 22.44 2.20
N ASP A 106 23.42 21.76 3.34
CA ASP A 106 24.30 20.62 3.54
C ASP A 106 23.78 19.37 2.82
N LEU A 107 24.45 18.98 1.75
CA LEU A 107 24.11 17.84 0.89
C LEU A 107 24.88 16.55 1.21
N ARG A 108 25.66 16.53 2.31
CA ARG A 108 26.40 15.34 2.72
C ARG A 108 25.45 14.17 3.04
N ASP A 109 25.90 12.96 2.71
CA ASP A 109 25.16 11.73 3.01
C ASP A 109 25.26 11.37 4.50
N ALA A 110 24.36 10.49 4.96
CA ALA A 110 24.30 10.11 6.36
C ALA A 110 25.63 9.53 6.86
N THR A 111 26.34 8.76 6.03
CA THR A 111 27.63 8.16 6.41
C THR A 111 28.74 9.19 6.64
N THR A 112 28.79 10.23 5.82
CA THR A 112 29.76 11.32 5.94
C THR A 112 29.50 12.15 7.18
N LEU A 113 28.23 12.40 7.49
CA LEU A 113 27.80 13.11 8.70
C LEU A 113 28.12 12.30 9.98
N ARG A 114 27.87 10.97 10.00
CA ARG A 114 28.28 10.10 11.13
C ARG A 114 29.78 10.16 11.39
N ALA A 115 30.59 10.07 10.34
CA ALA A 115 32.05 10.17 10.47
C ALA A 115 32.51 11.56 10.95
N ALA A 116 31.79 12.63 10.60
CA ALA A 116 32.06 13.97 11.12
C ALA A 116 31.71 14.09 12.61
N ALA A 117 30.57 13.53 13.02
CA ALA A 117 30.15 13.48 14.41
C ALA A 117 31.17 12.73 15.29
N GLU A 118 31.67 11.57 14.83
CA GLU A 118 32.67 10.78 15.56
C GLU A 118 34.00 11.51 15.72
N ARG A 119 34.48 12.19 14.66
CA ARG A 119 35.69 13.01 14.74
C ARG A 119 35.52 14.19 15.71
N ALA A 120 34.34 14.81 15.73
CA ALA A 120 34.03 15.89 16.66
C ALA A 120 34.00 15.38 18.12
N ALA A 121 33.33 14.25 18.37
CA ALA A 121 33.27 13.60 19.67
C ALA A 121 34.67 13.20 20.18
N ALA A 122 35.50 12.58 19.32
CA ALA A 122 36.87 12.22 19.66
C ALA A 122 37.76 13.42 20.01
N SER A 123 37.40 14.61 19.52
CA SER A 123 38.09 15.87 19.82
C SER A 123 37.46 16.64 20.99
N GLY A 124 36.48 16.07 21.69
CA GLY A 124 35.74 16.72 22.78
C GLY A 124 34.84 17.88 22.34
N ARG A 125 34.56 18.01 21.03
CA ARG A 125 33.70 19.07 20.47
C ARG A 125 32.25 18.61 20.45
N TRP A 126 31.64 18.51 21.63
CA TRP A 126 30.32 17.89 21.85
C TRP A 126 29.19 18.58 21.10
N ALA A 127 29.13 19.91 21.09
CA ALA A 127 28.14 20.67 20.32
C ALA A 127 28.10 20.24 18.85
N LEU A 128 29.26 20.24 18.18
CA LEU A 128 29.34 19.81 16.78
C LEU A 128 29.04 18.32 16.63
N ALA A 129 29.47 17.48 17.58
CA ALA A 129 29.22 16.05 17.53
C ALA A 129 27.72 15.72 17.57
N ILE A 130 26.97 16.39 18.46
CA ILE A 130 25.51 16.27 18.57
C ILE A 130 24.85 16.79 17.29
N GLU A 131 25.28 17.95 16.80
CA GLU A 131 24.76 18.54 15.58
C GLU A 131 24.89 17.60 14.37
N GLU A 132 26.10 17.11 14.12
CA GLU A 132 26.41 16.23 12.99
C GLU A 132 25.71 14.87 13.13
N ARG A 133 25.60 14.32 14.36
CA ARG A 133 24.92 13.03 14.58
C ARG A 133 23.41 13.14 14.35
N PHE A 134 22.78 14.21 14.81
CA PHE A 134 21.36 14.45 14.55
C PHE A 134 21.08 14.66 13.05
N ARG A 135 21.92 15.45 12.36
CA ARG A 135 21.84 15.60 10.90
C ARG A 135 21.98 14.25 10.21
N ALA A 136 22.90 13.40 10.65
CA ALA A 136 23.10 12.08 10.09
C ALA A 136 21.88 11.17 10.27
N LEU A 137 21.28 11.15 11.46
CA LEU A 137 20.05 10.41 11.76
C LEU A 137 18.92 10.84 10.82
N MET A 138 18.65 12.14 10.74
CA MET A 138 17.59 12.66 9.88
C MET A 138 17.88 12.40 8.39
N ARG A 139 19.13 12.57 7.95
CA ARG A 139 19.57 12.24 6.59
C ARG A 139 19.35 10.77 6.26
N SER A 140 19.67 9.87 7.18
CA SER A 140 19.46 8.42 7.02
C SER A 140 17.99 8.09 6.81
N LEU A 141 17.09 8.69 7.59
CA LEU A 141 15.65 8.48 7.45
C LEU A 141 15.10 9.02 6.12
N VAL A 142 15.63 10.15 5.65
CA VAL A 142 15.24 10.76 4.37
C VAL A 142 15.77 9.96 3.17
N GLU A 143 17.03 9.53 3.22
CA GLU A 143 17.64 8.66 2.21
C GLU A 143 16.88 7.33 2.05
N ARG A 144 16.25 6.85 3.13
CA ARG A 144 15.42 5.64 3.16
C ARG A 144 13.95 5.90 2.83
N GLU A 145 13.59 7.12 2.44
CA GLU A 145 12.21 7.57 2.14
C GLU A 145 11.22 7.39 3.31
N LEU A 146 11.72 7.27 4.56
CA LEU A 146 10.90 7.12 5.77
C LEU A 146 10.36 8.46 6.28
N VAL A 147 11.08 9.54 5.99
CA VAL A 147 10.71 10.91 6.33
C VAL A 147 10.79 11.76 5.06
N ARG A 148 9.78 12.61 4.84
CA ARG A 148 9.79 13.60 3.76
C ARG A 148 10.13 14.96 4.33
N VAL A 149 11.01 15.68 3.64
CA VAL A 149 11.46 17.02 4.02
C VAL A 149 10.81 18.02 3.09
N HIS A 150 10.29 19.10 3.66
CA HIS A 150 9.85 20.28 2.93
C HIS A 150 10.79 21.45 3.23
N PRO A 151 10.93 22.44 2.32
CA PRO A 151 11.65 23.67 2.62
C PRO A 151 11.16 24.30 3.93
N GLY A 152 12.09 24.69 4.81
CA GLY A 152 11.78 25.27 6.12
C GLY A 152 11.35 24.26 7.20
N THR A 153 11.57 22.96 7.01
CA THR A 153 11.29 21.97 8.06
C THR A 153 12.29 22.13 9.21
N THR A 154 11.77 22.35 10.43
CA THR A 154 12.59 22.49 11.64
C THR A 154 13.05 21.14 12.20
N ALA A 155 14.00 21.13 13.14
CA ALA A 155 14.44 19.92 13.83
C ALA A 155 13.27 19.17 14.50
N HIS A 156 12.39 19.86 15.22
CA HIS A 156 11.16 19.27 15.77
C HIS A 156 10.15 18.85 14.69
N GLY A 157 10.11 19.54 13.56
CA GLY A 157 9.35 19.11 12.39
C GLY A 157 9.81 17.73 11.91
N MET A 158 11.12 17.55 11.76
CA MET A 158 11.74 16.28 11.38
C MET A 158 11.51 15.19 12.42
N ALA A 159 11.67 15.48 13.71
CA ALA A 159 11.44 14.54 14.80
C ALA A 159 9.98 14.04 14.83
N ARG A 160 9.01 14.94 14.67
CA ARG A 160 7.58 14.57 14.61
C ARG A 160 7.27 13.74 13.37
N ALA A 161 7.85 14.07 12.22
CA ALA A 161 7.68 13.28 11.01
C ALA A 161 8.28 11.87 11.17
N ALA A 162 9.45 11.75 11.80
CA ALA A 162 10.08 10.47 12.13
C ALA A 162 9.29 9.66 13.16
N ALA A 163 8.58 10.30 14.09
CA ALA A 163 7.77 9.60 15.09
C ALA A 163 6.56 8.87 14.48
N SER A 164 6.10 9.24 13.28
CA SER A 164 4.98 8.56 12.61
C SER A 164 5.29 7.10 12.23
N PRO A 165 6.40 6.79 11.53
CA PRO A 165 6.81 5.39 11.32
C PRO A 165 7.44 4.74 12.57
N PHE A 166 7.91 5.54 13.54
CA PHE A 166 8.63 5.07 14.73
C PHE A 166 8.01 5.57 16.05
N PRO A 167 6.74 5.21 16.37
CA PRO A 167 6.03 5.80 17.50
C PRO A 167 6.67 5.49 18.86
N ALA A 168 7.31 4.32 19.00
CA ALA A 168 8.04 3.95 20.22
C ALA A 168 9.22 4.88 20.53
N TYR A 169 9.79 5.51 19.50
CA TYR A 169 10.95 6.40 19.61
C TYR A 169 10.56 7.89 19.64
N GLY A 170 9.26 8.23 19.62
CA GLY A 170 8.80 9.62 19.52
C GLY A 170 9.41 10.55 20.57
N ARG A 171 9.44 10.14 21.84
CA ARG A 171 10.08 10.94 22.91
C ARG A 171 11.59 11.06 22.73
N ALA A 172 12.27 10.02 22.27
CA ALA A 172 13.71 10.06 22.05
C ALA A 172 14.04 10.98 20.87
N LEU A 173 13.23 10.95 19.81
CA LEU A 173 13.33 11.85 18.65
C LEU A 173 13.12 13.32 19.05
N GLU A 174 12.14 13.60 19.92
CA GLU A 174 11.93 14.95 20.46
C GLU A 174 13.13 15.42 21.29
N HIS A 175 13.65 14.59 22.21
CA HIS A 175 14.83 14.94 23.00
C HIS A 175 16.08 15.15 22.12
N ALA A 176 16.24 14.36 21.05
CA ALA A 176 17.34 14.54 20.11
C ALA A 176 17.22 15.88 19.34
N ALA A 177 16.00 16.30 18.99
CA ALA A 177 15.75 17.62 18.41
C ALA A 177 16.03 18.75 19.40
N ASP A 178 15.65 18.60 20.67
CA ASP A 178 15.97 19.56 21.74
C ASP A 178 17.48 19.70 21.95
N ALA A 179 18.22 18.60 21.91
CA ALA A 179 19.68 18.60 22.00
C ALA A 179 20.32 19.32 20.81
N PHE A 180 19.83 19.04 19.59
CA PHE A 180 20.26 19.72 18.37
C PHE A 180 20.00 21.23 18.43
N ASP A 181 18.78 21.66 18.71
CA ASP A 181 18.44 23.09 18.79
C ASP A 181 19.23 23.78 19.91
N GLY A 182 19.40 23.07 21.03
CA GLY A 182 20.23 23.48 22.15
C GLY A 182 21.64 23.88 21.73
N VAL A 183 22.32 23.04 20.95
CA VAL A 183 23.70 23.29 20.53
C VAL A 183 23.79 24.22 19.31
N ARG A 184 22.86 24.11 18.36
CA ARG A 184 22.87 24.84 17.09
C ARG A 184 22.42 26.29 17.23
N TYR A 185 21.35 26.53 17.99
CA TYR A 185 20.68 27.82 18.06
C TYR A 185 20.75 28.46 19.45
N LEU A 186 20.80 27.66 20.52
CA LEU A 186 20.82 28.18 21.90
C LEU A 186 22.23 28.27 22.51
N GLY A 187 23.28 27.94 21.74
CA GLY A 187 24.67 28.09 22.17
C GLY A 187 25.11 27.17 23.32
N ARG A 188 24.38 26.08 23.56
CA ARG A 188 24.77 25.08 24.57
C ARG A 188 26.02 24.33 24.11
N THR A 189 26.92 24.04 25.03
CA THR A 189 28.18 23.32 24.71
C THR A 189 27.95 21.84 24.38
N GLY A 190 26.83 21.27 24.85
CA GLY A 190 26.60 19.83 24.84
C GLY A 190 27.57 19.08 25.76
N ASP A 191 27.34 17.78 25.90
CA ASP A 191 28.22 16.87 26.63
C ASP A 191 28.24 15.47 25.98
N ALA A 192 29.08 14.59 26.54
CA ALA A 192 29.24 13.23 26.05
C ALA A 192 27.98 12.37 26.23
N GLY A 193 27.17 12.64 27.26
CA GLY A 193 25.93 11.91 27.54
C GLY A 193 24.87 12.21 26.50
N ALA A 194 24.63 13.49 26.23
CA ALA A 194 23.70 13.94 25.19
C ALA A 194 24.13 13.42 23.80
N TYR A 195 25.43 13.42 23.48
CA TYR A 195 25.92 12.80 22.24
C TYR A 195 25.64 11.29 22.20
N ALA A 196 25.89 10.57 23.29
CA ALA A 196 25.65 9.13 23.37
C ALA A 196 24.18 8.77 23.19
N GLU A 197 23.26 9.55 23.75
CA GLU A 197 21.81 9.37 23.56
C GLU A 197 21.39 9.52 22.10
N VAL A 198 21.85 10.59 21.42
CA VAL A 198 21.56 10.79 19.99
C VAL A 198 22.22 9.71 19.13
N ALA A 199 23.43 9.28 19.46
CA ALA A 199 24.13 8.21 18.74
C ALA A 199 23.48 6.84 18.93
N ALA A 200 22.97 6.53 20.12
CA ALA A 200 22.20 5.31 20.38
C ALA A 200 20.90 5.31 19.57
N LEU A 201 20.19 6.45 19.55
CA LEU A 201 18.98 6.58 18.74
C LEU A 201 19.25 6.41 17.23
N ASP A 202 20.34 6.98 16.72
CA ASP A 202 20.79 6.80 15.32
C ASP A 202 21.14 5.34 14.98
N ALA A 203 21.58 4.55 15.95
CA ALA A 203 21.90 3.13 15.75
C ALA A 203 20.65 2.23 15.70
N GLU A 204 19.58 2.61 16.40
CA GLU A 204 18.33 1.84 16.48
C GLU A 204 17.37 2.10 15.30
N LEU A 205 17.54 3.20 14.56
CA LEU A 205 16.62 3.66 13.50
C LEU A 205 17.10 3.40 12.06
#